data_AF-C9A6B2-F1
#
_entry.id   AF-C9A6B2-F1
#
_cell.length_a   1.000
_cell.length_b   1.000
_cell.length_c   1.000
_cell.angle_alpha   90.00
_cell.angle_beta   90.00
_cell.angle_gamma   90.00
#
_symmetry.space_group_name_H-M   'P 1'
#
loop_
_entity.id
_entity.type
_entity.pdbx_description
1 polymer ?
#
loop_
_entity_poly.entity_id
_entity_poly.type
_entity_poly.pdbx_seq_one_letter_code
_entity_poly.pdbx_strand_id
1 'polypeptide(L)'
;MKEINQFSASTLATLQKDEKHLYYVYCLVDPRNNQPFYIGKGKGNRIFAHRQAALNRMKQANLVGENETAITLKIKTIQEIIESNLQVLSYILSYGLSENEAYASENVMINYAQLVQGLSLTNLVKGHGSKVMLVEEIEERFGFQPMSISEIETDDLILAVKVRDAFSLSKDESKEYPIDEEYRDISNLKSRTLGNWVIGRNKIQHIRYIIAINTGAENAVVAAYKVSEQFSESKKLENGLTRYAFRALSTREETLKELNLVKRSLPEVKFGSGSAIAYINTKQAR
;
A
#
# COMPACT_ATOMS: atom_id res chain seq x y z
N MET A 1 -7.67 -34.55 -25.82
CA MET A 1 -8.13 -34.77 -24.42
C MET A 1 -9.62 -34.52 -24.36
N LYS A 2 -10.37 -35.29 -23.55
CA LYS A 2 -11.81 -35.07 -23.38
C LYS A 2 -12.02 -33.79 -22.55
N GLU A 3 -12.90 -32.93 -23.03
CA GLU A 3 -13.19 -31.65 -22.40
C GLU A 3 -13.93 -31.85 -21.07
N ILE A 4 -13.50 -31.15 -20.03
CA ILE A 4 -14.14 -31.14 -18.71
C ILE A 4 -14.61 -29.72 -18.36
N ASN A 5 -15.82 -29.62 -17.78
CA ASN A 5 -16.46 -28.35 -17.43
C ASN A 5 -16.62 -28.15 -15.92
N GLN A 6 -16.26 -29.16 -15.13
CA GLN A 6 -16.26 -29.15 -13.68
C GLN A 6 -15.31 -30.22 -13.16
N PHE A 7 -14.81 -30.02 -11.94
CA PHE A 7 -14.10 -31.05 -11.19
C PHE A 7 -15.08 -32.10 -10.66
N SER A 8 -14.60 -33.33 -10.54
CA SER A 8 -15.31 -34.38 -9.81
C SER A 8 -15.29 -34.11 -8.30
N ALA A 9 -16.18 -34.73 -7.54
CA ALA A 9 -16.22 -34.59 -6.08
C ALA A 9 -14.89 -35.00 -5.42
N SER A 10 -14.27 -36.10 -5.88
CA SER A 10 -12.97 -36.56 -5.36
C SER A 10 -11.84 -35.61 -5.71
N THR A 11 -11.87 -35.01 -6.92
CA THR A 11 -10.91 -33.96 -7.29
C THR A 11 -11.08 -32.73 -6.42
N LEU A 12 -12.32 -32.27 -6.16
CA LEU A 12 -12.58 -31.13 -5.29
C LEU A 12 -12.08 -31.38 -3.87
N ALA A 13 -12.33 -32.57 -3.32
CA ALA A 13 -11.82 -32.97 -2.00
C ALA A 13 -10.29 -33.06 -1.95
N THR A 14 -9.63 -33.33 -3.09
CA THR A 14 -8.16 -33.36 -3.17
C THR A 14 -7.56 -31.96 -3.30
N LEU A 15 -8.20 -31.08 -4.08
CA LEU A 15 -7.77 -29.69 -4.24
C LEU A 15 -7.95 -28.87 -2.95
N GLN A 16 -8.87 -29.30 -2.09
CA GLN A 16 -9.16 -28.69 -0.79
C GLN A 16 -8.46 -29.50 0.30
N LYS A 17 -7.35 -28.98 0.83
CA LYS A 17 -6.59 -29.70 1.86
C LYS A 17 -7.35 -29.76 3.20
N ASP A 18 -8.00 -28.66 3.57
CA ASP A 18 -8.87 -28.52 4.74
C ASP A 18 -9.78 -27.28 4.57
N GLU A 19 -10.60 -26.98 5.58
CA GLU A 19 -11.58 -25.86 5.57
C GLU A 19 -10.95 -24.47 5.37
N LYS A 20 -9.68 -24.28 5.72
CA LYS A 20 -8.96 -23.02 5.52
C LYS A 20 -8.23 -23.00 4.18
N HIS A 21 -7.89 -24.17 3.64
CA HIS A 21 -7.07 -24.35 2.45
C HIS A 21 -7.89 -24.77 1.22
N LEU A 22 -8.88 -23.94 0.88
CA LEU A 22 -9.87 -24.20 -0.17
C LEU A 22 -9.48 -23.62 -1.54
N TYR A 23 -8.44 -22.78 -1.59
CA TYR A 23 -8.10 -21.98 -2.76
C TYR A 23 -6.97 -22.61 -3.58
N TYR A 24 -6.92 -22.21 -4.85
CA TYR A 24 -5.87 -22.52 -5.81
C TYR A 24 -5.54 -21.29 -6.66
N VAL A 25 -4.35 -21.28 -7.24
CA VAL A 25 -3.95 -20.33 -8.30
C VAL A 25 -3.89 -21.08 -9.61
N TYR A 26 -4.39 -20.45 -10.68
CA TYR A 26 -4.47 -21.03 -12.01
C TYR A 26 -4.10 -20.02 -13.09
N CYS A 27 -3.81 -20.52 -14.29
CA CYS A 27 -3.71 -19.69 -15.48
C CYS A 27 -4.51 -20.27 -16.65
N LEU A 28 -4.90 -19.38 -17.57
CA LEU A 28 -5.44 -19.72 -18.89
C LEU A 28 -4.38 -19.37 -19.94
N VAL A 29 -4.11 -20.33 -20.82
CA VAL A 29 -3.04 -20.29 -21.82
C VAL A 29 -3.64 -20.39 -23.21
N ASP A 30 -3.14 -19.53 -24.10
CA ASP A 30 -3.47 -19.59 -25.52
C ASP A 30 -2.62 -20.69 -26.19
N PRO A 31 -3.23 -21.78 -26.69
CA PRO A 31 -2.47 -22.88 -27.29
C PRO A 31 -1.73 -22.49 -28.58
N ARG A 32 -2.04 -21.36 -29.21
CA ARG A 32 -1.42 -20.90 -30.46
C ARG A 32 0.02 -20.43 -30.26
N ASN A 33 0.31 -19.87 -29.09
CA ASN A 33 1.63 -19.32 -28.73
C ASN A 33 2.18 -19.85 -27.40
N ASN A 34 1.40 -20.71 -26.71
CA ASN A 34 1.70 -21.29 -25.40
C ASN A 34 1.97 -20.23 -24.31
N GLN A 35 1.36 -19.05 -24.42
CA GLN A 35 1.51 -17.97 -23.44
C GLN A 35 0.27 -17.85 -22.54
N PRO A 36 0.45 -17.61 -21.22
CA PRO A 36 -0.66 -17.29 -20.33
C PRO A 36 -1.22 -15.91 -20.67
N PHE A 37 -2.53 -15.82 -20.90
CA PHE A 37 -3.22 -14.54 -21.10
C PHE A 37 -4.03 -14.11 -19.86
N TYR A 38 -4.21 -15.01 -18.89
CA TYR A 38 -4.89 -14.75 -17.64
C TYR A 38 -4.31 -15.58 -16.50
N ILE A 39 -4.15 -14.96 -15.33
CA ILE A 39 -3.75 -15.62 -14.08
C ILE A 39 -4.79 -15.26 -13.02
N GLY A 40 -5.25 -16.23 -12.23
CA GLY A 40 -6.31 -16.00 -11.27
C GLY A 40 -6.21 -16.88 -10.04
N LYS A 41 -6.79 -16.43 -8.93
CA LYS A 41 -7.15 -17.31 -7.80
C LYS A 41 -8.58 -17.83 -7.91
N GLY A 42 -8.82 -19.02 -7.37
CA GLY A 42 -10.14 -19.64 -7.35
C GLY A 42 -10.33 -20.72 -6.30
N LYS A 43 -11.59 -21.14 -6.16
CA LYS A 43 -12.02 -22.29 -5.36
C LYS A 43 -13.14 -23.01 -6.11
N GLY A 44 -13.31 -24.31 -5.85
CA GLY A 44 -14.30 -25.12 -6.56
C GLY A 44 -14.10 -25.07 -8.08
N ASN A 45 -15.21 -24.90 -8.81
CA ASN A 45 -15.23 -24.91 -10.28
C ASN A 45 -14.94 -23.55 -10.95
N ARG A 46 -14.40 -22.55 -10.21
CA ARG A 46 -14.20 -21.18 -10.73
C ARG A 46 -13.38 -21.13 -12.02
N ILE A 47 -12.35 -21.98 -12.17
CA ILE A 47 -11.52 -22.03 -13.38
C ILE A 47 -12.33 -22.25 -14.68
N PHE A 48 -13.44 -22.98 -14.61
CA PHE A 48 -14.31 -23.27 -15.75
C PHE A 48 -15.29 -22.13 -16.07
N ALA A 49 -15.56 -21.24 -15.12
CA ALA A 49 -16.56 -20.17 -15.27
C ALA A 49 -16.22 -19.20 -16.41
N HIS A 50 -14.93 -18.91 -16.65
CA HIS A 50 -14.50 -18.00 -17.72
C HIS A 50 -14.84 -18.54 -19.11
N ARG A 51 -14.61 -19.82 -19.33
CA ARG A 51 -14.95 -20.49 -20.59
C ARG A 51 -16.47 -20.50 -20.79
N GLN A 52 -17.23 -20.85 -19.75
CA GLN A 52 -18.69 -20.86 -19.82
C GLN A 52 -19.26 -19.47 -20.13
N ALA A 53 -18.69 -18.42 -19.53
CA ALA A 53 -19.07 -17.04 -19.80
C ALA A 53 -18.80 -16.65 -21.26
N ALA A 54 -17.64 -17.01 -21.82
CA ALA A 54 -17.32 -16.74 -23.22
C ALA A 54 -18.28 -17.46 -24.19
N LEU A 55 -18.57 -18.75 -23.94
CA LEU A 55 -19.53 -19.54 -24.72
C LEU A 55 -20.96 -18.97 -24.64
N ASN A 56 -21.40 -18.57 -23.44
CA ASN A 56 -22.72 -17.97 -23.26
C ASN A 56 -22.83 -16.63 -24.01
N ARG A 57 -21.77 -15.83 -24.03
CA ARG A 57 -21.74 -14.53 -24.74
C ARG A 57 -21.74 -14.70 -26.27
N MET A 58 -21.06 -15.72 -26.80
CA MET A 58 -21.17 -16.11 -28.22
C MET A 58 -22.61 -16.48 -28.62
N LYS A 59 -23.36 -17.12 -27.71
CA LYS A 59 -24.78 -17.46 -27.95
C LYS A 59 -25.72 -16.25 -27.88
N GLN A 60 -25.29 -15.14 -27.28
CA GLN A 60 -26.10 -13.94 -27.02
C GLN A 60 -25.70 -12.73 -27.88
N ALA A 61 -25.12 -12.95 -29.07
CA ALA A 61 -24.41 -11.97 -29.91
C ALA A 61 -25.17 -10.73 -30.41
N ASN A 62 -26.22 -10.25 -29.74
CA ASN A 62 -26.97 -9.03 -30.08
C ASN A 62 -27.01 -7.95 -28.98
N LEU A 63 -26.27 -8.07 -27.87
CA LEU A 63 -26.22 -7.01 -26.86
C LEU A 63 -24.81 -6.86 -26.27
N VAL A 64 -24.07 -5.83 -26.71
CA VAL A 64 -22.87 -5.37 -26.00
C VAL A 64 -23.00 -3.88 -25.74
N GLY A 65 -23.33 -3.53 -24.50
CA GLY A 65 -23.10 -2.20 -23.96
C GLY A 65 -21.63 -2.07 -23.56
N GLU A 66 -21.07 -0.89 -23.84
CA GLU A 66 -19.72 -0.48 -23.47
C GLU A 66 -19.61 -0.38 -21.95
N ASN A 67 -19.03 -1.38 -21.28
CA ASN A 67 -18.25 -1.19 -20.05
C ASN A 67 -17.47 -2.47 -19.67
N GLU A 68 -16.26 -2.24 -19.16
CA GLU A 68 -15.23 -3.19 -18.66
C GLU A 68 -14.31 -3.88 -19.70
N THR A 69 -13.30 -3.13 -20.11
CA THR A 69 -12.26 -3.45 -21.10
C THR A 69 -11.56 -4.80 -20.88
N ALA A 70 -11.21 -5.20 -19.64
CA ALA A 70 -10.45 -6.44 -19.44
C ALA A 70 -11.32 -7.71 -19.32
N ILE A 71 -12.62 -7.61 -18.95
CA ILE A 71 -13.56 -8.72 -19.16
C ILE A 71 -13.76 -8.95 -20.66
N THR A 72 -13.87 -7.87 -21.43
CA THR A 72 -14.00 -7.92 -22.89
C THR A 72 -12.76 -8.52 -23.55
N LEU A 73 -11.55 -8.13 -23.14
CA LEU A 73 -10.30 -8.70 -23.68
C LEU A 73 -10.15 -10.20 -23.38
N LYS A 74 -10.40 -10.63 -22.12
CA LYS A 74 -10.41 -12.06 -21.75
C LYS A 74 -11.35 -12.88 -22.62
N ILE A 75 -12.60 -12.43 -22.72
CA ILE A 75 -13.62 -13.15 -23.47
C ILE A 75 -13.25 -13.17 -24.96
N LYS A 76 -12.78 -12.06 -25.51
CA LYS A 76 -12.31 -11.97 -26.88
C LYS A 76 -11.19 -12.97 -27.19
N THR A 77 -10.16 -13.07 -26.34
CA THR A 77 -9.08 -14.06 -26.53
C THR A 77 -9.62 -15.49 -26.52
N ILE A 78 -10.54 -15.81 -25.61
CA ILE A 78 -11.19 -17.14 -25.56
C ILE A 78 -11.99 -17.40 -26.85
N GLN A 79 -12.71 -16.40 -27.35
CA GLN A 79 -13.48 -16.50 -28.61
C GLN A 79 -12.57 -16.78 -29.80
N GLU A 80 -11.48 -16.03 -29.96
CA GLU A 80 -10.51 -16.20 -31.05
C GLU A 80 -9.85 -17.61 -31.04
N ILE A 81 -9.57 -18.16 -29.85
CA ILE A 81 -9.04 -19.52 -29.71
C ILE A 81 -10.07 -20.55 -30.17
N ILE A 82 -11.34 -20.39 -29.76
CA ILE A 82 -12.43 -21.30 -30.13
C ILE A 82 -12.70 -21.24 -31.64
N GLU A 83 -12.72 -20.04 -32.23
CA GLU A 83 -12.88 -19.83 -33.68
C GLU A 83 -11.75 -20.48 -34.49
N SER A 84 -10.57 -20.62 -33.88
CA SER A 84 -9.43 -21.35 -34.46
C SER A 84 -9.56 -22.88 -34.32
N ASN A 85 -10.71 -23.40 -33.87
CA ASN A 85 -10.95 -24.81 -33.53
C ASN A 85 -9.99 -25.36 -32.46
N LEU A 86 -9.49 -24.48 -31.59
CA LEU A 86 -8.61 -24.84 -30.48
C LEU A 86 -9.33 -24.72 -29.14
N GLN A 87 -8.74 -25.32 -28.10
CA GLN A 87 -9.25 -25.24 -26.74
C GLN A 87 -8.28 -24.45 -25.88
N VAL A 88 -8.81 -23.51 -25.10
CA VAL A 88 -8.05 -22.82 -24.05
C VAL A 88 -7.45 -23.86 -23.10
N LEU A 89 -6.14 -23.78 -22.88
CA LEU A 89 -5.47 -24.63 -21.91
C LEU A 89 -5.61 -23.99 -20.51
N SER A 90 -5.98 -24.79 -19.53
CA SER A 90 -6.20 -24.35 -18.15
C SER A 90 -5.30 -25.13 -17.22
N TYR A 91 -4.43 -24.44 -16.47
CA TYR A 91 -3.48 -25.07 -15.56
C TYR A 91 -3.76 -24.63 -14.13
N ILE A 92 -3.80 -25.59 -13.20
CA ILE A 92 -3.66 -25.31 -11.77
C ILE A 92 -2.17 -25.18 -11.48
N LEU A 93 -1.74 -24.00 -11.04
CA LEU A 93 -0.35 -23.71 -10.72
C LEU A 93 0.00 -24.13 -9.29
N SER A 94 -0.95 -23.98 -8.37
CA SER A 94 -0.85 -24.43 -6.97
C SER A 94 -2.25 -24.56 -6.36
N TYR A 95 -2.46 -25.47 -5.42
CA TYR A 95 -3.75 -25.75 -4.77
C TYR A 95 -3.58 -26.11 -3.28
N GLY A 96 -4.68 -26.17 -2.54
CA GLY A 96 -4.63 -26.39 -1.09
C GLY A 96 -4.09 -25.18 -0.35
N LEU A 97 -4.46 -23.98 -0.82
CA LEU A 97 -4.01 -22.69 -0.28
C LEU A 97 -5.11 -22.05 0.56
N SER A 98 -4.70 -21.32 1.59
CA SER A 98 -5.55 -20.32 2.22
C SER A 98 -5.83 -19.16 1.26
N GLU A 99 -6.84 -18.35 1.57
CA GLU A 99 -7.18 -17.21 0.71
C GLU A 99 -6.03 -16.21 0.58
N ASN A 100 -5.31 -15.95 1.68
CA ASN A 100 -4.18 -15.04 1.72
C ASN A 100 -2.99 -15.58 0.92
N GLU A 101 -2.69 -16.88 1.02
CA GLU A 101 -1.63 -17.52 0.24
C GLU A 101 -1.95 -17.50 -1.26
N ALA A 102 -3.21 -17.82 -1.63
CA ALA A 102 -3.63 -17.78 -3.02
C ALA A 102 -3.56 -16.36 -3.60
N TYR A 103 -3.92 -15.37 -2.79
CA TYR A 103 -3.84 -13.97 -3.16
C TYR A 103 -2.40 -13.47 -3.34
N ALA A 104 -1.49 -13.80 -2.40
CA ALA A 104 -0.07 -13.46 -2.52
C ALA A 104 0.57 -14.17 -3.73
N SER A 105 0.26 -15.45 -3.93
CA SER A 105 0.75 -16.24 -5.06
C SER A 105 0.25 -15.70 -6.40
N GLU A 106 -1.03 -15.32 -6.49
CA GLU A 106 -1.60 -14.66 -7.68
C GLU A 106 -0.85 -13.35 -8.01
N ASN A 107 -0.61 -12.51 -7.00
CA ASN A 107 0.10 -11.25 -7.19
C ASN A 107 1.54 -11.46 -7.69
N VAL A 108 2.28 -12.41 -7.11
CA VAL A 108 3.64 -12.76 -7.54
C VAL A 108 3.66 -13.26 -8.98
N MET A 109 2.73 -14.14 -9.36
CA MET A 109 2.68 -14.69 -10.72
C MET A 109 2.31 -13.64 -11.77
N ILE A 110 1.38 -12.73 -11.46
CA ILE A 110 1.04 -11.59 -12.33
C ILE A 110 2.26 -10.69 -12.52
N ASN A 111 2.93 -10.34 -11.42
CA ASN A 111 4.12 -9.50 -11.41
C ASN A 111 5.26 -10.13 -12.22
N TYR A 112 5.51 -11.42 -12.04
CA TYR A 112 6.54 -12.17 -12.78
C TYR A 112 6.25 -12.24 -14.28
N ALA A 113 5.01 -12.55 -14.67
CA ALA A 113 4.61 -12.61 -16.07
C ALA A 113 4.75 -11.25 -16.78
N GLN A 114 4.41 -10.16 -16.09
CA GLN A 114 4.58 -8.80 -16.61
C GLN A 114 6.05 -8.40 -16.74
N LEU A 115 6.86 -8.67 -15.71
CA LEU A 115 8.27 -8.27 -15.66
C LEU A 115 9.14 -9.08 -16.64
N VAL A 116 9.05 -10.41 -16.58
CA VAL A 116 10.03 -11.30 -17.23
C VAL A 116 9.58 -11.69 -18.63
N GLN A 117 8.27 -11.87 -18.84
CA GLN A 117 7.74 -12.33 -20.12
C GLN A 117 7.16 -11.19 -20.97
N GLY A 118 7.10 -9.96 -20.43
CA GLY A 118 6.52 -8.80 -21.11
C GLY A 118 5.03 -8.97 -21.46
N LEU A 119 4.33 -9.89 -20.79
CA LEU A 119 2.98 -10.27 -21.16
C LEU A 119 1.96 -9.22 -20.68
N SER A 120 1.11 -8.80 -21.61
CA SER A 120 -0.09 -8.02 -21.30
C SER A 120 -1.20 -8.95 -20.81
N LEU A 121 -1.17 -9.30 -19.52
CA LEU A 121 -2.25 -10.09 -18.91
C LEU A 121 -3.57 -9.30 -18.95
N THR A 122 -4.65 -10.01 -19.25
CA THR A 122 -6.01 -9.46 -19.37
C THR A 122 -6.72 -9.25 -18.01
N ASN A 123 -5.97 -9.30 -16.92
CA ASN A 123 -6.46 -9.05 -15.56
C ASN A 123 -6.93 -7.59 -15.42
N LEU A 124 -8.19 -7.38 -14.98
CA LEU A 124 -8.76 -6.04 -14.72
C LEU A 124 -7.98 -5.28 -13.64
N VAL A 125 -7.55 -6.00 -12.60
CA VAL A 125 -6.75 -5.47 -11.50
C VAL A 125 -5.34 -6.04 -11.65
N LYS A 126 -4.31 -5.18 -11.62
CA LYS A 126 -2.88 -5.55 -11.73
C LYS A 126 -2.36 -6.36 -10.51
N GLY A 127 -3.20 -7.19 -9.90
CA GLY A 127 -3.02 -7.69 -8.54
C GLY A 127 -3.33 -6.58 -7.52
N HIS A 128 -3.94 -6.95 -6.41
CA HIS A 128 -4.24 -6.02 -5.32
C HIS A 128 -3.06 -5.88 -4.32
N GLY A 129 -1.93 -6.56 -4.58
CA GLY A 129 -0.71 -6.51 -3.77
C GLY A 129 0.31 -5.47 -4.26
N SER A 130 1.54 -5.58 -3.77
CA SER A 130 2.65 -4.71 -4.20
C SER A 130 2.90 -4.83 -5.70
N LYS A 131 3.23 -3.71 -6.33
CA LYS A 131 3.76 -3.71 -7.70
C LYS A 131 5.20 -4.21 -7.70
N VAL A 132 5.64 -4.73 -8.83
CA VAL A 132 7.08 -4.93 -9.09
C VAL A 132 7.81 -3.60 -8.91
N MET A 133 8.92 -3.64 -8.18
CA MET A 133 9.86 -2.53 -8.02
C MET A 133 11.27 -3.12 -8.10
N LEU A 134 12.22 -2.34 -8.62
CA LEU A 134 13.64 -2.65 -8.54
C LEU A 134 14.10 -2.58 -7.07
N VAL A 135 15.19 -3.30 -6.75
CA VAL A 135 15.77 -3.29 -5.41
C VAL A 135 16.20 -1.87 -5.03
N GLU A 136 16.77 -1.13 -5.98
CA GLU A 136 17.19 0.25 -5.82
C GLU A 136 16.01 1.18 -5.55
N GLU A 137 14.84 0.96 -6.17
CA GLU A 137 13.62 1.74 -5.90
C GLU A 137 13.06 1.47 -4.50
N ILE A 138 13.16 0.22 -4.04
CA ILE A 138 12.78 -0.15 -2.67
C ILE A 138 13.70 0.56 -1.67
N GLU A 139 15.02 0.53 -1.89
CA GLU A 139 15.99 1.22 -1.04
C GLU A 139 15.80 2.75 -1.10
N GLU A 140 15.63 3.33 -2.29
CA GLU A 140 15.34 4.75 -2.45
C GLU A 140 14.05 5.16 -1.74
N ARG A 141 13.06 4.26 -1.64
CA ARG A 141 11.81 4.57 -0.95
C ARG A 141 11.90 4.36 0.57
N PHE A 142 12.48 3.27 1.03
CA PHE A 142 12.37 2.79 2.40
C PHE A 142 13.70 2.71 3.15
N GLY A 143 14.83 2.85 2.47
CA GLY A 143 16.16 2.93 3.06
C GLY A 143 16.33 4.24 3.81
N PHE A 144 16.60 4.14 5.11
CA PHE A 144 16.95 5.25 5.99
C PHE A 144 18.20 4.84 6.78
N GLN A 145 19.14 5.76 6.91
CA GLN A 145 20.39 5.52 7.62
C GLN A 145 20.23 5.96 9.08
N PRO A 146 20.60 5.12 10.07
CA PRO A 146 20.52 5.49 11.47
C PRO A 146 21.45 6.67 11.77
N MET A 147 21.00 7.53 12.68
CA MET A 147 21.69 8.73 13.13
C MET A 147 21.42 8.93 14.63
N SER A 148 22.43 9.40 15.37
CA SER A 148 22.27 9.79 16.77
C SER A 148 21.50 11.10 16.89
N ILE A 149 20.72 11.27 17.97
CA ILE A 149 19.99 12.51 18.23
C ILE A 149 20.95 13.72 18.35
N SER A 150 22.19 13.48 18.79
CA SER A 150 23.22 14.52 18.95
C SER A 150 23.69 15.16 17.63
N GLU A 151 23.51 14.44 16.51
CA GLU A 151 23.91 14.85 15.16
C GLU A 151 22.88 15.74 14.45
N ILE A 152 21.69 15.91 15.05
CA ILE A 152 20.65 16.80 14.49
C ILE A 152 21.16 18.25 14.57
N GLU A 153 21.05 18.98 13.46
CA GLU A 153 21.57 20.36 13.32
C GLU A 153 20.64 21.41 13.93
N THR A 154 20.24 21.22 15.18
CA THR A 154 19.54 22.25 15.96
C THR A 154 19.78 22.06 17.44
N ASP A 155 19.59 23.12 18.19
CA ASP A 155 19.63 23.20 19.65
C ASP A 155 18.22 23.44 20.23
N ASP A 156 17.22 23.63 19.36
CA ASP A 156 15.84 23.89 19.73
C ASP A 156 15.08 22.61 20.08
N LEU A 157 13.96 22.77 20.81
CA LEU A 157 13.09 21.65 21.14
C LEU A 157 12.35 21.15 19.89
N ILE A 158 12.45 19.85 19.64
CA ILE A 158 11.74 19.16 18.57
C ILE A 158 10.59 18.33 19.17
N LEU A 159 9.41 18.42 18.58
CA LEU A 159 8.30 17.50 18.84
C LEU A 159 8.33 16.37 17.80
N ALA A 160 8.69 15.17 18.22
CA ALA A 160 8.55 13.98 17.39
C ALA A 160 7.15 13.40 17.52
N VAL A 161 6.53 13.04 16.39
CA VAL A 161 5.16 12.51 16.36
C VAL A 161 5.09 11.21 15.57
N LYS A 162 4.31 10.24 16.06
CA LYS A 162 4.14 8.95 15.37
C LYS A 162 3.19 9.10 14.18
N VAL A 163 3.64 8.72 13.00
CA VAL A 163 2.81 8.64 11.79
C VAL A 163 2.85 7.22 11.24
N ARG A 164 1.75 6.49 11.45
CA ARG A 164 1.54 5.16 10.86
C ARG A 164 1.34 5.28 9.35
N ASP A 165 1.82 4.30 8.60
CA ASP A 165 1.65 4.22 7.14
C ASP A 165 2.23 5.43 6.39
N ALA A 166 3.22 6.09 6.99
CA ALA A 166 3.78 7.34 6.47
C ALA A 166 4.22 7.28 5.00
N PHE A 167 4.67 6.12 4.53
CA PHE A 167 5.14 5.92 3.15
C PHE A 167 4.04 5.83 2.09
N SER A 168 2.77 5.70 2.49
CA SER A 168 1.61 5.72 1.58
C SER A 168 0.84 7.03 1.62
N LEU A 169 1.20 7.97 2.51
CA LEU A 169 0.51 9.25 2.62
C LEU A 169 0.88 10.20 1.48
N SER A 170 -0.08 11.04 1.09
CA SER A 170 0.16 12.16 0.18
C SER A 170 1.18 13.13 0.78
N LYS A 171 2.12 13.56 -0.06
CA LYS A 171 3.13 14.57 0.27
C LYS A 171 2.76 15.97 -0.23
N ASP A 172 1.51 16.17 -0.66
CA ASP A 172 1.02 17.49 -1.07
C ASP A 172 1.02 18.44 0.13
N GLU A 173 1.64 19.60 -0.04
CA GLU A 173 1.81 20.62 1.00
C GLU A 173 1.02 21.90 0.70
N SER A 174 0.23 21.91 -0.38
CA SER A 174 -0.50 23.09 -0.88
C SER A 174 -1.61 23.57 0.06
N LYS A 175 -2.09 22.72 0.95
CA LYS A 175 -3.15 23.01 1.92
C LYS A 175 -2.60 23.23 3.32
N GLU A 176 -3.33 24.00 4.11
CA GLU A 176 -3.16 24.10 5.55
C GLU A 176 -4.26 23.31 6.27
N TYR A 177 -3.96 22.85 7.48
CA TYR A 177 -4.83 21.94 8.22
C TYR A 177 -5.09 22.49 9.63
N PRO A 178 -6.20 23.23 9.82
CA PRO A 178 -6.56 23.82 11.11
C PRO A 178 -6.83 22.76 12.18
N ILE A 179 -7.01 23.18 13.44
CA ILE A 179 -7.20 22.21 14.54
C ILE A 179 -8.52 21.44 14.45
N ASP A 180 -9.51 21.98 13.75
CA ASP A 180 -10.80 21.35 13.53
C ASP A 180 -10.65 20.08 12.67
N GLU A 181 -11.16 18.96 13.20
CA GLU A 181 -11.00 17.62 12.64
C GLU A 181 -11.70 17.48 11.28
N GLU A 182 -12.76 18.25 11.01
CA GLU A 182 -13.50 18.22 9.74
C GLU A 182 -12.61 18.60 8.54
N TYR A 183 -11.61 19.46 8.76
CA TYR A 183 -10.72 19.95 7.72
C TYR A 183 -9.40 19.16 7.65
N ARG A 184 -9.20 18.13 8.48
CA ARG A 184 -7.97 17.33 8.47
C ARG A 184 -8.07 16.17 7.49
N ASP A 185 -6.95 15.91 6.82
CA ASP A 185 -6.83 14.84 5.84
C ASP A 185 -5.98 13.70 6.40
N ILE A 186 -6.64 12.60 6.76
CA ILE A 186 -6.00 11.40 7.30
C ILE A 186 -5.06 10.71 6.28
N SER A 187 -5.17 11.04 5.00
CA SER A 187 -4.34 10.50 3.93
C SER A 187 -3.16 11.41 3.58
N ASN A 188 -2.99 12.54 4.28
CA ASN A 188 -1.93 13.51 4.02
C ASN A 188 -0.87 13.56 5.15
N LEU A 189 0.40 13.55 4.76
CA LEU A 189 1.53 13.54 5.70
C LEU A 189 1.64 14.84 6.49
N LYS A 190 1.52 16.01 5.85
CA LYS A 190 1.55 17.32 6.50
C LYS A 190 0.43 17.43 7.53
N SER A 191 -0.80 17.07 7.15
CA SER A 191 -1.97 17.07 8.03
C SER A 191 -1.76 16.21 9.27
N ARG A 192 -1.22 15.00 9.10
CA ARG A 192 -0.93 14.06 10.19
C ARG A 192 0.31 14.40 11.01
N THR A 193 1.20 15.26 10.51
CA THR A 193 2.40 15.69 11.23
C THR A 193 2.10 16.89 12.12
N LEU A 194 1.36 17.88 11.60
CA LEU A 194 1.31 19.21 12.19
C LEU A 194 0.22 19.42 13.24
N GLY A 195 -0.63 18.45 13.57
CA GLY A 195 -1.66 18.78 14.54
C GLY A 195 -2.53 17.69 15.10
N ASN A 196 -3.40 18.21 15.97
CA ASN A 196 -4.22 17.52 16.96
C ASN A 196 -3.39 16.87 18.09
N TRP A 197 -2.27 17.48 18.47
CA TRP A 197 -1.36 16.96 19.50
C TRP A 197 -1.64 17.55 20.87
N VAL A 198 -1.72 16.71 21.90
CA VAL A 198 -1.75 17.16 23.29
C VAL A 198 -0.33 17.58 23.70
N ILE A 199 -0.11 18.86 23.96
CA ILE A 199 1.22 19.41 24.28
C ILE A 199 1.18 20.04 25.67
N GLY A 200 2.23 19.82 26.46
CA GLY A 200 2.37 20.46 27.77
C GLY A 200 2.44 21.99 27.65
N ARG A 201 1.68 22.72 28.49
CA ARG A 201 1.57 24.19 28.43
C ARG A 201 2.91 24.93 28.47
N ASN A 202 3.90 24.39 29.18
CA ASN A 202 5.21 25.03 29.29
C ASN A 202 6.18 24.64 28.16
N LYS A 203 5.78 23.74 27.25
CA LYS A 203 6.62 23.25 26.16
C LYS A 203 6.31 23.92 24.82
N ILE A 204 5.05 24.31 24.59
CA ILE A 204 4.56 24.84 23.31
C ILE A 204 5.43 26.00 22.79
N GLN A 205 5.74 26.98 23.64
CA GLN A 205 6.55 28.15 23.31
C GLN A 205 8.01 27.84 22.89
N HIS A 206 8.50 26.64 23.23
CA HIS A 206 9.86 26.21 22.95
C HIS A 206 9.97 25.30 21.72
N ILE A 207 8.86 24.74 21.23
CA ILE A 207 8.87 23.85 20.06
C ILE A 207 9.14 24.71 18.81
N ARG A 208 10.26 24.43 18.13
CA ARG A 208 10.61 25.06 16.87
C ARG A 208 10.46 24.14 15.67
N TYR A 209 10.48 22.83 15.91
CA TYR A 209 10.35 21.84 14.85
C TYR A 209 9.38 20.74 15.26
N ILE A 210 8.65 20.22 14.28
CA ILE A 210 7.88 18.97 14.41
C ILE A 210 8.40 17.99 13.38
N ILE A 211 8.73 16.78 13.81
CA ILE A 211 9.15 15.70 12.91
C ILE A 211 8.17 14.53 12.98
N ALA A 212 7.83 13.99 11.81
CA ALA A 212 7.04 12.77 11.69
C ALA A 212 7.95 11.55 11.66
N ILE A 213 7.67 10.60 12.56
CA ILE A 213 8.42 9.37 12.74
C ILE A 213 7.55 8.17 12.37
N ASN A 214 8.08 7.31 11.50
CA ASN A 214 7.54 5.98 11.28
C ASN A 214 8.23 4.98 12.23
N THR A 215 7.54 4.59 13.29
CA THR A 215 8.10 3.68 14.31
C THR A 215 8.27 2.23 13.82
N GLY A 216 7.63 1.86 12.70
CA GLY A 216 7.80 0.54 12.07
C GLY A 216 9.06 0.41 11.23
N ALA A 217 9.79 1.51 11.01
CA ALA A 217 11.00 1.56 10.20
C ALA A 217 12.13 2.25 10.99
N GLU A 218 12.51 1.68 12.14
CA GLU A 218 13.57 2.17 13.02
C GLU A 218 13.48 3.66 13.40
N ASN A 219 12.26 4.19 13.55
CA ASN A 219 12.01 5.62 13.72
C ASN A 219 12.51 6.48 12.53
N ALA A 220 12.29 6.03 11.30
CA ALA A 220 12.54 6.82 10.09
C ALA A 220 11.84 8.18 10.16
N VAL A 221 12.59 9.26 9.92
CA VAL A 221 12.06 10.62 9.87
C VAL A 221 11.51 10.88 8.47
N VAL A 222 10.19 10.88 8.35
CA VAL A 222 9.49 10.97 7.05
C VAL A 222 9.08 12.40 6.67
N ALA A 223 8.99 13.31 7.65
CA ALA A 223 8.79 14.73 7.43
C ALA A 223 9.35 15.54 8.60
N ALA A 224 9.69 16.80 8.33
CA ALA A 224 10.08 17.78 9.32
C ALA A 224 9.51 19.14 8.91
N TYR A 225 9.07 19.94 9.87
CA TYR A 225 8.54 21.29 9.64
C TYR A 225 9.00 22.25 10.71
N LYS A 226 9.37 23.46 10.31
CA LYS A 226 9.55 24.59 11.23
C LYS A 226 8.18 25.11 11.66
N VAL A 227 8.03 25.34 12.95
CA VAL A 227 6.77 25.78 13.57
C VAL A 227 7.02 26.83 14.64
N SER A 228 5.96 27.52 15.04
CA SER A 228 5.96 28.44 16.17
C SER A 228 4.58 28.47 16.81
N GLU A 229 4.51 28.65 18.13
CA GLU A 229 3.25 28.85 18.85
C GLU A 229 2.39 29.98 18.26
N GLN A 230 3.03 31.04 17.76
CA GLN A 230 2.32 32.19 17.16
C GLN A 230 1.47 31.81 15.94
N PHE A 231 1.83 30.71 15.27
CA PHE A 231 1.12 30.16 14.12
C PHE A 231 0.47 28.81 14.46
N SER A 232 0.00 28.68 15.70
CA SER A 232 -0.72 27.51 16.18
C SER A 232 -2.15 27.84 16.61
N GLU A 233 -3.04 26.89 16.37
CA GLU A 233 -4.40 26.88 16.89
C GLU A 233 -4.47 25.92 18.08
N SER A 234 -5.35 26.19 19.05
CA SER A 234 -5.50 25.35 20.23
C SER A 234 -6.96 25.09 20.60
N LYS A 235 -7.21 23.91 21.17
CA LYS A 235 -8.53 23.48 21.65
C LYS A 235 -8.37 22.81 23.00
N LYS A 236 -9.06 23.33 24.02
CA LYS A 236 -9.13 22.70 25.34
C LYS A 236 -10.11 21.53 25.30
N LEU A 237 -9.69 20.40 25.86
CA LEU A 237 -10.53 19.21 26.05
C LEU A 237 -11.24 19.28 27.41
N GLU A 238 -12.31 18.50 27.56
CA GLU A 238 -13.08 18.39 28.82
C GLU A 238 -12.21 17.95 30.02
N ASN A 239 -11.18 17.14 29.77
CA ASN A 239 -10.24 16.69 30.79
C ASN A 239 -9.16 17.73 31.15
N GLY A 240 -9.27 18.98 30.66
CA GLY A 240 -8.36 20.08 30.96
C GLY A 240 -7.06 20.11 30.15
N LEU A 241 -6.78 19.09 29.33
CA LEU A 241 -5.64 19.04 28.42
C LEU A 241 -5.90 19.95 27.20
N THR A 242 -4.83 20.53 26.64
CA THR A 242 -4.91 21.37 25.44
C THR A 242 -4.30 20.65 24.26
N ARG A 243 -5.04 20.59 23.15
CA ARG A 243 -4.52 20.16 21.86
C ARG A 243 -4.08 21.34 21.03
N TYR A 244 -3.06 21.13 20.21
CA TYR A 244 -2.50 22.12 19.32
C TYR A 244 -2.39 21.57 17.89
N ALA A 245 -2.59 22.47 16.93
CA ALA A 245 -2.26 22.27 15.53
C ALA A 245 -1.44 23.47 15.05
N PHE A 246 -0.45 23.23 14.20
CA PHE A 246 0.48 24.23 13.73
C PHE A 246 0.32 24.45 12.23
N ARG A 247 0.56 25.68 11.80
CA ARG A 247 0.87 26.00 10.42
C ARG A 247 2.37 25.82 10.19
N ALA A 248 2.74 25.22 9.06
CA ALA A 248 4.15 25.11 8.68
C ALA A 248 4.71 26.48 8.30
N LEU A 249 5.93 26.77 8.76
CA LEU A 249 6.70 27.97 8.39
C LEU A 249 7.74 27.71 7.29
N SER A 250 7.84 26.45 6.86
CA SER A 250 8.79 25.95 5.88
C SER A 250 8.18 24.76 5.13
N THR A 251 8.77 24.40 4.00
CA THR A 251 8.46 23.13 3.34
C THR A 251 9.10 21.95 4.07
N ARG A 252 8.62 20.73 3.78
CA ARG A 252 9.20 19.50 4.34
C ARG A 252 10.67 19.34 3.97
N GLU A 253 11.01 19.60 2.72
CA GLU A 253 12.36 19.33 2.19
C GLU A 253 13.40 20.31 2.72
N GLU A 254 13.05 21.58 2.85
CA GLU A 254 13.92 22.59 3.46
C GLU A 254 14.26 22.21 4.89
N THR A 255 13.26 21.84 5.69
CA THR A 255 13.47 21.51 7.11
C THR A 255 14.24 20.21 7.31
N LEU A 256 13.98 19.18 6.48
CA LEU A 256 14.74 17.94 6.55
C LEU A 256 16.22 18.16 6.23
N LYS A 257 16.53 19.03 5.26
CA LYS A 257 17.91 19.41 4.95
C LYS A 257 18.53 20.24 6.07
N GLU A 258 17.80 21.25 6.56
CA GLU A 258 18.23 22.14 7.65
C GLU A 258 18.62 21.37 8.91
N LEU A 259 17.91 20.27 9.23
CA LEU A 259 18.15 19.47 10.43
C LEU A 259 19.10 18.28 10.21
N ASN A 260 19.66 18.11 9.00
CA ASN A 260 20.41 16.92 8.60
C ASN A 260 19.61 15.60 8.74
N LEU A 261 18.29 15.64 8.50
CA LEU A 261 17.37 14.50 8.67
C LEU A 261 16.95 13.84 7.35
N VAL A 262 17.49 14.28 6.20
CA VAL A 262 17.22 13.65 4.90
C VAL A 262 17.64 12.19 4.95
N LYS A 263 16.68 11.29 4.75
CA LYS A 263 16.92 9.84 4.74
C LYS A 263 17.58 9.32 6.03
N ARG A 264 17.26 9.93 7.18
CA ARG A 264 17.71 9.49 8.50
C ARG A 264 16.64 8.84 9.34
N SER A 265 17.04 7.84 10.12
CA SER A 265 16.23 7.25 11.20
C SER A 265 16.86 7.61 12.55
N LEU A 266 16.04 7.67 13.60
CA LEU A 266 16.49 8.03 14.95
C LEU A 266 16.16 6.91 15.95
N PRO A 267 16.92 5.79 15.97
CA PRO A 267 16.62 4.62 16.79
C PRO A 267 16.57 4.89 18.30
N GLU A 268 17.29 5.92 18.75
CA GLU A 268 17.38 6.36 20.14
C GLU A 268 16.06 6.97 20.66
N VAL A 269 15.21 7.51 19.78
CA VAL A 269 13.97 8.19 20.18
C VAL A 269 13.02 7.21 20.85
N LYS A 270 12.67 7.50 22.11
CA LYS A 270 11.70 6.73 22.89
C LYS A 270 10.39 7.48 23.03
N PHE A 271 9.31 6.80 22.68
CA PHE A 271 7.96 7.26 22.96
C PHE A 271 7.45 6.57 24.22
N GLY A 272 6.80 7.33 25.12
CA GLY A 272 6.14 6.76 26.28
C GLY A 272 5.06 5.74 25.91
N SER A 273 4.71 4.85 26.85
CA SER A 273 3.65 3.86 26.65
C SER A 273 2.34 4.55 26.25
N GLY A 274 1.75 4.13 25.13
CA GLY A 274 0.54 4.76 24.56
C GLY A 274 0.73 6.18 24.00
N SER A 275 1.90 6.81 24.16
CA SER A 275 2.14 8.17 23.68
C SER A 275 2.30 8.19 22.16
N ALA A 276 1.66 9.16 21.51
CA ALA A 276 1.83 9.46 20.09
C ALA A 276 2.93 10.49 19.83
N ILE A 277 3.47 11.13 20.87
CA ILE A 277 4.49 12.17 20.76
C ILE A 277 5.69 11.89 21.68
N ALA A 278 6.84 12.45 21.34
CA ALA A 278 8.05 12.51 22.16
C ALA A 278 8.71 13.88 21.99
N TYR A 279 9.40 14.34 23.03
CA TYR A 279 10.19 15.57 22.97
C TYR A 279 11.66 15.20 22.80
N ILE A 280 12.32 15.83 21.84
CA ILE A 280 13.75 15.64 21.58
C ILE A 280 14.45 16.94 21.94
N ASN A 281 15.45 16.83 22.82
CA ASN A 281 16.34 17.92 23.20
C ASN A 281 17.78 17.51 22.87
N THR A 282 18.32 18.09 21.81
CA THR A 282 19.66 17.80 21.29
C THR A 282 20.77 18.27 22.22
N LYS A 283 20.56 19.35 22.99
CA LYS A 283 21.52 19.85 24.00
C LYS A 283 21.79 18.87 25.13
N GLN A 284 20.85 17.96 25.42
CA GLN A 284 21.02 16.93 26.44
C GLN A 284 21.68 15.67 25.89
N ALA A 285 21.83 15.56 24.56
CA ALA A 285 22.37 14.39 23.88
C ALA A 285 23.82 14.58 23.41
N ARG A 286 24.33 15.83 23.40
CA ARG A 286 25.74 16.18 23.17
C ARG A 286 26.48 16.28 24.50
#